data_AF-A0A957P068-F1
#
_entry.id   AF-A0A957P068-F1
#
_cell.length_a   1.000
_cell.length_b   1.000
_cell.length_c   1.000
_cell.angle_alpha   90.00
_cell.angle_beta   90.00
_cell.angle_gamma   90.00
#
_symmetry.space_group_name_H-M   'P 1'
#
loop_
_entity.id
_entity.type
_entity.pdbx_description
1 polymer ?
#
loop_
_entity_poly.entity_id
_entity_poly.type
_entity_poly.pdbx_seq_one_letter_code
_entity_poly.pdbx_strand_id
1 'polypeptide(L)'
;MSYSFARFRYRGRDFIFMLTLATLMLPAQVTLIPQFVLFHKMGWINTLLPLWVPAWFGGGAFAIFLIRQFIMALPRELDEAAIIDGAGYFRIFWQILAPLCKPVLATIFVISFIANWNDFVNPLIYLQ
;
A
#
# COMPACT_ATOMS: atom_id res chain seq x y z
N MET A 1 -4.22 0.67 6.52
CA MET A 1 -3.57 1.98 6.75
C MET A 1 -4.29 3.14 6.09
N SER A 2 -4.63 3.07 4.80
CA SER A 2 -5.13 4.22 4.03
C SER A 2 -6.45 4.83 4.53
N TYR A 3 -7.38 4.02 5.06
CA TYR A 3 -8.60 4.53 5.72
C TYR A 3 -8.27 5.42 6.93
N SER A 4 -7.28 5.02 7.73
CA SER A 4 -6.85 5.81 8.89
C SER A 4 -6.15 7.11 8.47
N PHE A 5 -5.32 7.08 7.43
CA PHE A 5 -4.70 8.29 6.87
C PHE A 5 -5.70 9.25 6.21
N ALA A 6 -6.83 8.75 5.72
CA ALA A 6 -7.83 9.55 5.01
C ALA A 6 -8.90 10.12 5.95
N ARG A 7 -9.43 9.32 6.88
CA ARG A 7 -10.60 9.69 7.70
C ARG A 7 -10.27 10.12 9.12
N PHE A 8 -9.28 9.52 9.78
CA PHE A 8 -8.88 9.95 11.14
C PHE A 8 -7.89 11.12 11.09
N ARG A 9 -8.08 12.12 11.95
CA ARG A 9 -7.15 13.25 12.15
C ARG A 9 -6.41 13.05 13.48
N TYR A 10 -5.17 12.58 13.43
CA TYR A 10 -4.30 12.42 14.61
C TYR A 10 -2.98 13.20 14.42
N ARG A 11 -2.34 13.61 15.53
CA ARG A 11 -1.05 14.34 15.50
C ARG A 11 0.02 13.45 14.86
N GLY A 12 0.71 13.98 13.84
CA GLY A 12 1.78 13.27 13.12
C GLY A 12 1.35 12.49 11.88
N ARG A 13 0.04 12.39 11.59
CA ARG A 13 -0.49 11.68 10.41
C ARG A 13 0.12 12.15 9.09
N ASP A 14 0.15 13.47 8.89
CA ASP A 14 0.60 14.05 7.63
C ASP A 14 2.13 13.94 7.49
N PHE A 15 2.88 13.93 8.61
CA PHE A 15 4.31 13.65 8.62
C PHE A 15 4.61 12.20 8.22
N ILE A 16 3.93 11.21 8.81
CA ILE A 16 4.10 9.79 8.45
C ILE A 16 3.71 9.55 6.98
N PHE A 17 2.66 10.24 6.50
CA PHE A 17 2.28 10.17 5.10
C PHE A 17 3.32 10.80 4.17
N MET A 18 3.90 11.95 4.53
CA MET A 18 5.02 12.53 3.80
C MET A 18 6.25 11.62 3.79
N LEU A 19 6.56 10.96 4.90
CA LEU A 19 7.64 9.98 4.95
C LEU A 19 7.37 8.79 4.00
N THR A 20 6.13 8.33 3.96
CA THR A 20 5.69 7.29 3.00
C THR A 20 5.86 7.78 1.56
N LEU A 21 5.55 9.05 1.27
CA LEU A 21 5.77 9.63 -0.05
C LEU A 21 7.25 9.78 -0.39
N ALA A 22 8.09 10.11 0.58
CA ALA A 22 9.53 10.23 0.38
C ALA A 22 10.16 8.91 -0.11
N THR A 23 9.62 7.75 0.28
CA THR A 23 10.11 6.45 -0.23
C THR A 23 9.82 6.25 -1.71
N LEU A 24 8.85 6.96 -2.31
CA LEU A 24 8.61 6.92 -3.75
C LEU A 24 9.66 7.67 -4.56
N MET A 25 10.41 8.57 -3.92
CA MET A 25 11.50 9.31 -4.56
C MET A 25 12.79 8.49 -4.63
N LEU A 26 12.87 7.38 -3.90
CA LEU A 26 14.02 6.48 -3.94
C LEU A 26 13.97 5.62 -5.20
N PRO A 27 14.99 5.67 -6.07
CA PRO A 27 15.05 4.81 -7.24
C PRO A 27 15.27 3.35 -6.80
N ALA A 28 14.50 2.44 -7.39
CA ALA A 28 14.52 1.01 -7.04
C ALA A 28 15.92 0.39 -7.12
N GLN A 29 16.78 0.89 -8.03
CA GLN A 29 18.15 0.44 -8.21
C GLN A 29 19.05 0.77 -7.02
N VAL A 30 18.83 1.89 -6.34
CA VAL A 30 19.63 2.29 -5.16
C VAL A 30 19.24 1.47 -3.93
N THR A 31 17.97 1.10 -3.82
CA THR A 31 17.48 0.26 -2.72
C THR A 31 17.78 -1.22 -2.92
N LEU A 32 18.13 -1.64 -4.15
CA LEU A 32 18.36 -3.03 -4.52
C LEU A 32 19.51 -3.68 -3.72
N ILE A 33 20.68 -3.04 -3.67
CA ILE A 33 21.85 -3.61 -2.99
C ILE A 33 21.60 -3.76 -1.48
N PRO A 34 21.12 -2.72 -0.76
CA PRO A 34 20.76 -2.86 0.65
C PRO A 34 19.73 -3.96 0.91
N GLN A 35 18.70 -4.05 0.06
CA GLN A 35 17.63 -5.04 0.18
C GLN A 35 18.15 -6.47 -0.03
N PHE A 36 19.06 -6.68 -0.99
CA PHE A 36 19.75 -7.95 -1.17
C PHE A 36 20.58 -8.35 0.04
N VAL A 37 21.40 -7.44 0.58
CA VAL A 37 22.20 -7.73 1.78
C VAL A 37 21.32 -8.10 2.97
N LEU A 38 20.15 -7.45 3.10
CA LEU A 38 19.17 -7.78 4.13
C LEU A 38 18.64 -9.22 3.98
N PHE A 39 18.14 -9.58 2.78
CA PHE A 39 17.63 -10.93 2.52
C PHE A 39 18.71 -12.01 2.61
N HIS A 40 19.94 -11.69 2.22
CA HIS A 40 21.09 -12.57 2.40
C HIS A 40 21.36 -12.84 3.88
N LYS A 41 21.39 -11.79 4.71
CA LYS A 41 21.56 -11.95 6.17
C LYS A 41 20.41 -12.71 6.83
N MET A 42 19.20 -12.61 6.29
CA MET A 42 18.03 -13.37 6.76
C MET A 42 17.98 -14.81 6.21
N GLY A 43 18.88 -15.19 5.30
CA GLY A 43 18.88 -16.51 4.67
C GLY A 43 17.71 -16.75 3.70
N TRP A 44 17.13 -15.69 3.14
CA TRP A 44 15.98 -15.78 2.23
C TRP A 44 16.39 -15.85 0.76
N ILE A 45 17.68 -15.69 0.46
CA ILE A 45 18.21 -15.88 -0.90
C ILE A 45 18.03 -17.35 -1.29
N ASN A 46 17.78 -17.59 -2.58
CA ASN A 46 17.36 -18.87 -3.15
C ASN A 46 15.96 -19.33 -2.72
N THR A 47 15.11 -18.41 -2.25
CA THR A 47 13.70 -18.66 -1.94
C THR A 47 12.81 -17.60 -2.56
N LEU A 48 11.50 -17.88 -2.66
CA LEU A 48 10.51 -16.90 -3.16
C LEU A 48 10.12 -15.84 -2.11
N LEU A 49 10.61 -15.95 -0.87
CA LEU A 49 10.24 -15.06 0.23
C LEU A 49 10.59 -13.58 -0.02
N PRO A 50 11.76 -13.23 -0.58
CA PRO A 50 12.10 -11.84 -0.91
C PRO A 50 11.13 -11.18 -1.91
N LEU A 51 10.45 -11.98 -2.73
CA LEU A 51 9.49 -11.48 -3.73
C LEU A 51 8.09 -11.35 -3.13
N TRP A 52 7.61 -12.35 -2.39
CA TRP A 52 6.22 -12.37 -1.91
C TRP A 52 5.99 -11.54 -0.65
N VAL A 53 6.92 -11.62 0.32
CA VAL A 53 6.72 -11.02 1.64
C VAL A 53 6.63 -9.50 1.55
N PRO A 54 7.54 -8.78 0.86
CA PRO A 54 7.42 -7.32 0.74
C PRO A 54 6.17 -6.88 -0.01
N ALA A 55 5.75 -7.63 -1.04
CA ALA A 55 4.55 -7.33 -1.81
C ALA A 55 3.27 -7.38 -0.93
N TRP A 56 3.23 -8.28 0.07
CA TRP A 56 2.11 -8.42 0.99
C TRP A 56 1.91 -7.19 1.89
N PHE A 57 2.99 -6.47 2.23
CA PHE A 57 2.92 -5.29 3.11
C PHE A 57 2.36 -4.02 2.43
N GLY A 58 1.55 -4.19 1.38
CA GLY A 58 0.71 -3.14 0.82
C GLY A 58 1.13 -2.65 -0.57
N GLY A 59 1.87 -3.45 -1.35
CA GLY A 59 2.24 -3.09 -2.73
C GLY A 59 3.10 -1.83 -2.86
N GLY A 60 3.74 -1.40 -1.77
CA GLY A 60 4.57 -0.20 -1.69
C GLY A 60 3.80 1.11 -1.43
N ALA A 61 4.55 2.20 -1.28
CA ALA A 61 4.00 3.51 -0.94
C ALA A 61 3.01 4.07 -1.97
N PHE A 62 3.08 3.63 -3.22
CA PHE A 62 2.24 4.12 -4.31
C PHE A 62 0.78 3.65 -4.16
N ALA A 63 0.58 2.37 -3.84
CA ALA A 63 -0.74 1.83 -3.56
C ALA A 63 -1.37 2.50 -2.33
N ILE A 64 -0.59 2.74 -1.28
CA ILE A 64 -1.04 3.47 -0.08
C ILE A 64 -1.49 4.89 -0.46
N PHE A 65 -0.68 5.60 -1.26
CA PHE A 65 -1.00 6.92 -1.78
C PHE A 65 -2.31 6.92 -2.58
N LEU A 66 -2.44 6.06 -3.58
CA LEU A 66 -3.62 6.00 -4.45
C LEU A 66 -4.90 5.70 -3.67
N ILE A 67 -4.89 4.69 -2.79
CA ILE A 67 -6.06 4.35 -1.97
C ILE A 67 -6.43 5.53 -1.07
N ARG A 68 -5.44 6.22 -0.48
CA ARG A 68 -5.72 7.39 0.36
C ARG A 68 -6.35 8.52 -0.45
N GLN A 69 -5.80 8.85 -1.63
CA GLN A 69 -6.36 9.90 -2.50
C GLN A 69 -7.79 9.57 -2.90
N PHE A 70 -8.06 8.30 -3.26
CA PHE A 70 -9.40 7.85 -3.60
C PHE A 70 -10.38 8.00 -2.41
N ILE A 71 -10.01 7.54 -1.21
CA ILE A 71 -10.88 7.66 -0.03
C ILE A 71 -11.14 9.13 0.36
N MET A 72 -10.16 10.02 0.15
CA MET A 72 -10.32 11.46 0.40
C MET A 72 -11.24 12.15 -0.63
N ALA A 73 -11.31 11.63 -1.85
CA ALA A 73 -12.22 12.14 -2.89
C ALA A 73 -13.68 11.73 -2.64
N LEU A 74 -13.92 10.64 -1.89
CA LEU A 74 -15.27 10.23 -1.51
C LEU A 74 -15.89 11.27 -0.54
N PRO A 75 -17.18 11.61 -0.69
CA PRO A 75 -17.87 12.55 0.21
C PRO A 75 -17.76 12.13 1.68
N ARG A 76 -17.69 13.12 2.58
CA ARG A 76 -17.68 12.88 4.03
C ARG A 76 -19.05 12.56 4.61
N GLU A 77 -20.08 13.05 3.96
CA GLU A 77 -21.49 12.85 4.32
C GLU A 77 -21.87 11.36 4.40
N LEU A 78 -21.20 10.49 3.63
CA LEU A 78 -21.40 9.02 3.71
C LEU A 78 -21.04 8.46 5.09
N ASP A 79 -19.96 8.96 5.68
CA ASP A 79 -19.54 8.52 7.01
C ASP A 79 -20.47 9.13 8.08
N GLU A 80 -20.83 10.41 7.92
CA GLU A 80 -21.69 11.13 8.87
C GLU A 80 -23.10 10.54 8.92
N ALA A 81 -23.70 10.25 7.77
CA ALA A 81 -25.01 9.58 7.67
C ALA A 81 -24.97 8.20 8.33
N ALA A 82 -23.93 7.41 8.07
CA ALA A 82 -23.79 6.10 8.68
C ALA A 82 -23.61 6.17 10.22
N ILE A 83 -22.91 7.18 10.73
CA ILE A 83 -22.79 7.42 12.18
C ILE A 83 -24.14 7.79 12.78
N ILE A 84 -24.94 8.62 12.10
CA ILE A 84 -26.31 8.98 12.51
C ILE A 84 -27.20 7.72 12.57
N ASP A 85 -27.04 6.80 11.62
CA ASP A 85 -27.72 5.49 11.60
C ASP A 85 -27.16 4.49 12.65
N GLY A 86 -26.23 4.91 13.51
CA GLY A 86 -25.66 4.09 14.58
C GLY A 86 -24.56 3.12 14.12
N ALA A 87 -24.00 3.29 12.92
CA ALA A 87 -22.88 2.48 12.45
C ALA A 87 -21.55 2.90 13.11
N GLY A 88 -20.86 1.94 13.71
CA GLY A 88 -19.48 2.15 14.18
C GLY A 88 -18.46 2.21 13.03
N TYR A 89 -17.28 2.78 13.28
CA TYR A 89 -16.22 2.97 12.27
C TYR A 89 -15.81 1.72 11.49
N PHE A 90 -15.85 0.54 12.13
CA PHE A 90 -15.57 -0.74 11.46
C PHE A 90 -16.65 -1.09 10.43
N ARG A 91 -17.92 -0.85 10.76
CA ARG A 91 -19.05 -1.07 9.86
C ARG A 91 -18.98 -0.12 8.67
N ILE A 92 -18.69 1.16 8.91
CA ILE A 92 -18.50 2.17 7.85
C ILE A 92 -17.39 1.74 6.90
N PHE A 93 -16.24 1.33 7.46
CA PHE A 93 -15.13 0.85 6.64
C PHE A 93 -15.52 -0.35 5.78
N TRP A 94 -16.07 -1.40 6.39
CA TRP A 94 -16.27 -2.67 5.70
C TRP A 94 -17.48 -2.69 4.77
N GLN A 95 -18.56 -2.00 5.13
CA GLN A 95 -19.82 -2.04 4.38
C GLN A 95 -20.01 -0.87 3.41
N ILE A 96 -19.33 0.26 3.64
CA ILE A 96 -19.50 1.46 2.81
C ILE A 96 -18.22 1.73 2.02
N LEU A 97 -17.10 1.98 2.71
CA LEU A 97 -15.88 2.44 2.06
C LEU A 97 -15.14 1.35 1.28
N ALA A 98 -15.04 0.13 1.83
CA ALA A 98 -14.33 -0.96 1.16
C ALA A 98 -14.99 -1.36 -0.19
N PRO A 99 -16.33 -1.47 -0.30
CA PRO A 99 -16.99 -1.67 -1.60
C PRO A 99 -16.78 -0.49 -2.57
N LEU A 100 -16.80 0.75 -2.07
CA LEU A 100 -16.55 1.93 -2.89
C LEU A 100 -15.10 1.99 -3.39
N CYS A 101 -14.14 1.39 -2.67
CA CYS A 101 -12.74 1.30 -3.08
C CYS A 101 -12.45 0.22 -4.13
N LYS A 102 -13.42 -0.61 -4.53
CA LYS A 102 -13.21 -1.65 -5.56
C LYS A 102 -12.54 -1.13 -6.85
N PRO A 103 -12.91 0.04 -7.41
CA PRO A 103 -12.28 0.56 -8.62
C PRO A 103 -10.78 0.84 -8.44
N VAL A 104 -10.39 1.53 -7.36
CA VAL A 104 -8.96 1.82 -7.10
C VAL A 104 -8.16 0.54 -6.80
N LEU A 105 -8.78 -0.44 -6.15
CA LEU A 105 -8.16 -1.74 -5.93
C LEU A 105 -7.92 -2.49 -7.26
N ALA A 106 -8.87 -2.44 -8.19
CA ALA A 106 -8.69 -3.01 -9.53
C ALA A 106 -7.56 -2.31 -10.30
N THR A 107 -7.47 -0.97 -10.22
CA THR A 107 -6.36 -0.22 -10.82
C THR A 107 -5.01 -0.65 -10.24
N ILE A 108 -4.91 -0.73 -8.91
CA ILE A 108 -3.66 -1.16 -8.24
C ILE A 108 -3.31 -2.59 -8.63
N PHE A 109 -4.30 -3.48 -8.71
CA PHE A 109 -4.09 -4.86 -9.15
C PHE A 109 -3.47 -4.92 -10.55
N VAL A 110 -4.06 -4.23 -11.53
CA VAL A 110 -3.55 -4.22 -12.91
C VAL A 110 -2.14 -3.63 -12.98
N ILE A 111 -1.90 -2.48 -12.34
CA ILE A 111 -0.57 -1.83 -12.33
C ILE A 111 0.47 -2.76 -11.70
N SER A 112 0.14 -3.35 -10.55
CA SER A 112 1.05 -4.23 -9.82
C SER A 112 1.32 -5.50 -10.60
N PHE A 113 0.29 -6.07 -11.24
CA PHE A 113 0.44 -7.27 -12.07
C PHE A 113 1.40 -7.02 -13.22
N ILE A 114 1.21 -5.94 -13.98
CA ILE A 114 2.10 -5.57 -15.09
C ILE A 114 3.52 -5.31 -14.60
N ALA A 115 3.68 -4.59 -13.48
CA ALA A 115 4.99 -4.29 -12.91
C ALA A 115 5.76 -5.55 -12.51
N ASN A 116 5.11 -6.49 -11.83
CA ASN A 116 5.72 -7.76 -11.42
C ASN A 116 5.94 -8.71 -12.60
N TRP A 117 5.04 -8.71 -13.58
CA TRP A 117 5.19 -9.54 -14.78
C TRP A 117 6.41 -9.14 -15.61
N ASN A 118 6.71 -7.84 -15.67
CA ASN A 118 7.86 -7.30 -16.38
C ASN A 118 9.15 -7.29 -15.54
N ASP A 119 9.10 -7.72 -14.27
CA ASP A 119 10.25 -7.69 -13.38
C ASP A 119 11.12 -8.94 -13.55
N PHE A 120 12.18 -8.79 -14.35
CA PHE A 120 13.19 -9.83 -14.54
C PHE A 120 14.37 -9.72 -13.56
N VAL A 121 14.63 -8.51 -13.04
CA VAL A 121 15.86 -8.21 -12.30
C VAL A 121 15.83 -8.79 -10.89
N ASN A 122 14.72 -8.63 -10.16
CA ASN A 122 14.65 -9.15 -8.79
C ASN A 122 14.71 -10.68 -8.72
N PRO A 123 13.99 -11.45 -9.56
CA PRO A 123 14.11 -12.92 -9.56
C PRO A 123 15.53 -13.38 -9.88
N LEU A 124 16.20 -12.76 -10.84
CA LEU A 124 17.57 -13.09 -11.21
C LEU A 124 18.54 -12.92 -10.03
N ILE A 125 18.35 -11.88 -9.22
CA ILE A 125 19.25 -11.55 -8.11
C ILE A 125 18.97 -12.38 -6.87
N TYR A 126 17.71 -12.71 -6.59
CA TYR A 126 17.34 -13.41 -5.35
C TYR A 126 17.27 -14.93 -5.49
N LEU A 127 17.17 -15.48 -6.70
CA LEU A 127 16.99 -16.92 -6.94
C LEU A 127 18.21 -17.59 -7.60
N GLN A 128 19.31 -16.85 -7.79
CA GLN A 128 20.60 -17.35 -8.29
C GLN A 128 21.68 -17.18 -7.22
#